data_AF-A0A167DI51-F1
#
_entry.id   AF-A0A167DI51-F1
#
_cell.length_a   1.000
_cell.length_b   1.000
_cell.length_c   1.000
_cell.angle_alpha   90.00
_cell.angle_beta   90.00
_cell.angle_gamma   90.00
#
_symmetry.space_group_name_H-M   'P 1'
#
loop_
_entity.id
_entity.type
_entity.pdbx_description
1 polymer ?
#
loop_
_entity_poly.entity_id
_entity_poly.type
_entity_poly.pdbx_seq_one_letter_code
_entity_poly.pdbx_strand_id
1 'polypeptide(L)'
;MIFALTTLFLVGCGNEEAGRGDKDTPGYAATMYFDALYNRKDMKAALKLSTPRLARIMRSYGTPSQFTRNLVNMQFDHVTIELDMTNKSLREQYGNKAKVNLIFTGQLHGDQVDDMRSVQMVKRKGDWYVDKINPDPYAR
;
A
#
# COMPACT_ATOMS: atom_id res chain seq x y z
N MET A 1 47.48 -25.08 -2.83
CA MET A 1 46.05 -25.40 -3.00
C MET A 1 45.26 -24.15 -2.67
N ILE A 2 44.67 -23.52 -3.69
CA ILE A 2 43.81 -22.35 -3.55
C ILE A 2 42.42 -22.88 -3.18
N PHE A 3 41.92 -22.56 -1.98
CA PHE A 3 40.52 -22.76 -1.62
C PHE A 3 39.83 -21.38 -1.69
N ALA A 4 39.29 -21.07 -2.87
CA ALA A 4 38.40 -19.94 -3.06
C ALA A 4 37.02 -20.35 -2.54
N LEU A 5 36.64 -19.87 -1.35
CA LEU A 5 35.31 -20.05 -0.79
C LEU A 5 34.41 -18.91 -1.26
N THR A 6 33.88 -19.04 -2.47
CA THR A 6 32.87 -18.12 -3.01
C THR A 6 31.52 -18.53 -2.43
N THR A 7 31.11 -17.92 -1.32
CA THR A 7 29.74 -18.09 -0.81
C THR A 7 28.80 -17.20 -1.61
N LEU A 8 27.94 -17.84 -2.41
CA LEU A 8 26.82 -17.23 -3.10
C LEU A 8 25.95 -16.44 -2.11
N PHE A 9 25.88 -15.13 -2.28
CA PHE A 9 24.73 -14.36 -1.82
C PHE A 9 23.54 -14.76 -2.69
N LEU A 10 22.74 -15.72 -2.20
CA LEU A 10 21.38 -15.93 -2.68
C LEU A 10 20.55 -14.73 -2.25
N VAL A 11 20.54 -13.68 -3.08
CA VAL A 11 19.49 -12.66 -3.02
C VAL A 11 18.25 -13.29 -3.65
N GLY A 12 17.48 -13.99 -2.83
CA GLY A 12 16.10 -14.36 -3.17
C GLY A 12 15.29 -13.08 -3.26
N CYS A 13 15.09 -12.58 -4.48
CA CYS A 13 14.18 -11.48 -4.77
C CYS A 13 12.75 -12.03 -4.68
N GLY A 14 12.25 -12.18 -3.44
CA GLY A 14 10.87 -12.54 -3.16
C GLY A 14 9.97 -11.34 -3.46
N ASN A 15 9.72 -11.08 -4.73
CA ASN A 15 8.71 -10.10 -5.13
C ASN A 15 7.39 -10.84 -5.27
N GLU A 16 6.74 -11.09 -4.13
CA GLU A 16 5.35 -11.49 -4.11
C GLU A 16 4.55 -10.40 -4.84
N GLU A 17 3.81 -10.78 -5.89
CA GLU A 17 3.15 -9.84 -6.79
C GLU A 17 2.05 -9.06 -6.06
N ALA A 18 2.40 -7.91 -5.49
CA ALA A 18 1.44 -6.96 -4.95
C ALA A 18 0.49 -6.49 -6.06
N GLY A 19 -0.82 -6.59 -5.81
CA GLY A 19 -1.86 -6.12 -6.75
C GLY A 19 -2.25 -7.16 -7.81
N ARG A 20 -2.90 -8.24 -7.42
CA ARG A 20 -3.58 -9.14 -8.37
C ARG A 20 -4.79 -8.41 -9.00
N GLY A 21 -4.85 -8.35 -10.33
CA GLY A 21 -5.99 -7.77 -11.06
C GLY A 21 -5.59 -6.83 -12.20
N ASP A 22 -6.59 -6.11 -12.74
CA ASP A 22 -6.40 -5.14 -13.81
C ASP A 22 -5.68 -3.87 -13.29
N LYS A 23 -4.61 -3.47 -13.97
CA LYS A 23 -3.71 -2.37 -13.61
C LYS A 23 -4.39 -1.00 -13.67
N ASP A 24 -5.46 -0.89 -14.44
CA ASP A 24 -6.19 0.36 -14.65
C ASP A 24 -7.30 0.59 -13.60
N THR A 25 -7.37 -0.27 -12.59
CA THR A 25 -8.36 -0.20 -11.52
C THR A 25 -7.89 0.68 -10.36
N PRO A 26 -8.82 1.37 -9.66
CA PRO A 26 -8.48 2.09 -8.43
C PRO A 26 -7.96 1.15 -7.35
N GLY A 27 -8.44 -0.10 -7.32
CA GLY A 27 -7.99 -1.12 -6.38
C GLY A 27 -6.51 -1.45 -6.54
N TYR A 28 -6.08 -1.74 -7.78
CA TYR A 28 -4.67 -2.00 -8.08
C TYR A 28 -3.78 -0.82 -7.68
N ALA A 29 -4.14 0.41 -8.06
CA ALA A 29 -3.36 1.60 -7.70
C ALA A 29 -3.26 1.81 -6.18
N ALA A 30 -4.34 1.54 -5.43
CA ALA A 30 -4.35 1.62 -3.97
C ALA A 30 -3.44 0.53 -3.35
N THR A 31 -3.52 -0.71 -3.82
CA THR A 31 -2.64 -1.80 -3.37
C THR A 31 -1.17 -1.47 -3.62
N MET A 32 -0.84 -0.99 -4.82
CA MET A 32 0.54 -0.61 -5.17
C MET A 32 1.07 0.56 -4.33
N TYR A 33 0.20 1.48 -3.92
CA TYR A 33 0.56 2.58 -3.04
C TYR A 33 0.96 2.08 -1.64
N PHE A 34 0.19 1.18 -1.06
CA PHE A 34 0.50 0.65 0.27
C PHE A 34 1.64 -0.36 0.26
N ASP A 35 1.76 -1.16 -0.80
CA ASP A 35 2.90 -2.04 -1.00
C ASP A 35 4.21 -1.25 -1.08
N ALA A 36 4.21 -0.11 -1.78
CA ALA A 36 5.35 0.81 -1.79
C ALA A 36 5.74 1.27 -0.37
N LEU A 37 4.76 1.54 0.50
CA LEU A 37 5.01 2.02 1.85
C LEU A 37 5.45 0.93 2.82
N TYR A 38 4.79 -0.22 2.81
CA TYR A 38 4.97 -1.25 3.84
C TYR A 38 5.94 -2.34 3.43
N ASN A 39 5.98 -2.78 2.18
CA ASN A 39 6.83 -3.90 1.78
C ASN A 39 8.12 -3.41 1.12
N ARG A 40 8.00 -2.56 0.09
CA ARG A 40 9.17 -2.05 -0.66
C ARG A 40 9.90 -0.91 0.05
N LYS A 41 9.26 -0.28 1.03
CA LYS A 41 9.77 0.92 1.74
C LYS A 41 10.24 2.03 0.77
N ASP A 42 9.57 2.19 -0.36
CA ASP A 42 9.86 3.18 -1.40
C ASP A 42 8.86 4.36 -1.35
N MET A 43 9.28 5.42 -0.66
CA MET A 43 8.50 6.65 -0.55
C MET A 43 8.22 7.29 -1.91
N LYS A 44 9.16 7.21 -2.86
CA LYS A 44 9.04 7.85 -4.17
C LYS A 44 7.99 7.14 -5.02
N ALA A 45 7.91 5.82 -4.95
CA ALA A 45 6.85 5.05 -5.59
C ALA A 45 5.47 5.42 -5.03
N ALA A 46 5.33 5.49 -3.71
CA ALA A 46 4.08 5.89 -3.07
C ALA A 46 3.66 7.34 -3.43
N LEU A 47 4.62 8.27 -3.48
CA LEU A 47 4.38 9.66 -3.87
C LEU A 47 3.85 9.78 -5.31
N LYS A 48 4.29 8.93 -6.24
CA LYS A 48 3.79 8.91 -7.64
C LYS A 48 2.33 8.47 -7.73
N LEU A 49 1.88 7.66 -6.78
CA LEU A 49 0.50 7.16 -6.70
C LEU A 49 -0.39 8.03 -5.81
N SER A 50 0.09 9.21 -5.39
CA SER A 50 -0.62 10.12 -4.50
C SER A 50 -1.07 11.40 -5.21
N THR A 51 -2.18 11.98 -4.79
CA THR A 51 -2.53 13.34 -5.23
C THR A 51 -1.48 14.35 -4.74
N PRO A 52 -1.29 15.51 -5.41
CA PRO A 52 -0.31 16.51 -4.98
C PRO A 52 -0.49 16.97 -3.53
N ARG A 53 -1.74 17.02 -3.04
CA ARG A 53 -2.07 17.36 -1.66
C ARG A 53 -1.53 16.29 -0.70
N LEU A 54 -1.86 15.02 -0.93
CA LEU A 54 -1.39 13.93 -0.08
C LEU A 54 0.14 13.80 -0.16
N ALA A 55 0.72 13.92 -1.35
CA ALA A 55 2.17 13.89 -1.56
C ALA A 55 2.90 14.97 -0.75
N ARG A 56 2.31 16.17 -0.60
CA ARG A 56 2.89 17.22 0.25
C ARG A 56 2.89 16.84 1.72
N ILE A 57 1.80 16.23 2.21
CA ILE A 57 1.71 15.72 3.59
C ILE A 57 2.74 14.60 3.79
N MET A 58 2.80 13.63 2.87
CA MET A 58 3.78 12.55 2.91
C MET A 58 5.21 13.06 3.05
N ARG A 59 5.61 14.08 2.27
CA ARG A 59 6.97 14.64 2.33
C ARG A 59 7.32 15.26 3.69
N SER A 60 6.35 15.77 4.47
CA SER A 60 6.65 16.32 5.79
C SER A 60 7.05 15.27 6.82
N TYR A 61 6.78 13.99 6.56
CA TYR A 61 7.18 12.87 7.42
C TYR A 61 8.54 12.28 7.06
N GLY A 62 9.13 12.62 5.91
CA GLY A 62 10.47 12.16 5.51
C GLY A 62 10.53 10.72 4.99
N THR A 63 10.14 9.73 5.81
CA THR A 63 10.25 8.29 5.48
C THR A 63 8.89 7.58 5.42
N PRO A 64 8.78 6.45 4.70
CA PRO A 64 7.56 5.64 4.69
C PRO A 64 7.12 5.23 6.10
N SER A 65 8.05 4.74 6.92
CA SER A 65 7.75 4.28 8.29
C SER A 65 7.26 5.40 9.20
N GLN A 66 7.84 6.61 9.11
CA GLN A 66 7.35 7.76 9.88
C GLN A 66 5.96 8.20 9.42
N PHE A 67 5.69 8.16 8.11
CA PHE A 67 4.36 8.46 7.57
C PHE A 67 3.31 7.44 8.02
N THR A 68 3.60 6.14 7.88
CA THR A 68 2.65 5.08 8.22
C THR A 68 2.39 5.00 9.72
N ARG A 69 3.43 5.10 10.55
CA ARG A 69 3.29 5.09 12.02
C ARG A 69 2.48 6.28 12.54
N ASN A 70 2.74 7.48 12.04
CA ASN A 70 2.17 8.69 12.63
C ASN A 70 0.85 9.15 11.98
N LEU A 71 0.69 8.98 10.66
CA LEU A 71 -0.52 9.42 9.97
C LEU A 71 -1.51 8.28 9.76
N VAL A 72 -1.03 7.12 9.31
CA VAL A 72 -1.90 5.97 9.02
C VAL A 72 -2.19 5.15 10.28
N ASN A 73 -1.34 5.31 11.30
CA ASN A 73 -1.36 4.59 12.57
C ASN A 73 -1.37 3.06 12.36
N MET A 74 -0.55 2.57 11.43
CA MET A 74 -0.32 1.13 11.23
C MET A 74 1.17 0.84 11.13
N GLN A 75 1.57 -0.31 11.65
CA GLN A 75 2.95 -0.78 11.66
C GLN A 75 2.98 -2.27 11.38
N PHE A 76 3.84 -2.66 10.45
CA PHE A 76 4.04 -4.05 10.05
C PHE A 76 5.50 -4.25 9.71
N ASP A 77 6.03 -5.42 10.05
CA ASP A 77 7.33 -5.89 9.58
C ASP A 77 7.22 -6.32 8.11
N HIS A 78 6.19 -7.11 7.80
CA HIS A 78 5.72 -7.48 6.47
C HIS A 78 4.18 -7.53 6.45
N VAL A 79 3.55 -7.19 5.33
CA VAL A 79 2.08 -7.19 5.20
C VAL A 79 1.60 -7.69 3.85
N THR A 80 0.60 -8.58 3.89
CA THR A 80 -0.20 -8.96 2.74
C THR A 80 -1.37 -7.98 2.62
N ILE A 81 -1.58 -7.44 1.41
CA ILE A 81 -2.57 -6.42 1.14
C ILE A 81 -3.60 -6.98 0.17
N GLU A 82 -4.85 -7.05 0.60
CA GLU A 82 -5.95 -7.62 -0.17
C GLU A 82 -7.07 -6.60 -0.38
N LEU A 83 -7.74 -6.69 -1.53
CA LEU A 83 -8.94 -5.91 -1.79
C LEU A 83 -10.13 -6.58 -1.10
N ASP A 84 -10.86 -5.82 -0.30
CA ASP A 84 -12.18 -6.25 0.17
C ASP A 84 -13.12 -6.26 -1.04
N MET A 85 -13.36 -7.45 -1.61
CA MET A 85 -14.21 -7.64 -2.78
C MET A 85 -15.71 -7.76 -2.45
N THR A 86 -16.13 -7.42 -1.22
CA THR A 86 -17.57 -7.37 -0.93
C THR A 86 -18.29 -6.41 -1.88
N ASN A 87 -19.51 -6.75 -2.31
CA ASN A 87 -20.28 -6.04 -3.35
C ASN A 87 -20.41 -4.51 -3.14
N LYS A 88 -20.12 -3.99 -1.96
CA LYS A 88 -20.15 -2.58 -1.61
C LYS A 88 -18.92 -1.81 -2.12
N SER A 89 -17.71 -2.39 -2.09
CA SER A 89 -16.47 -1.72 -2.53
C SER A 89 -16.42 -1.54 -4.06
N LEU A 90 -16.92 -2.52 -4.82
CA LEU A 90 -16.97 -2.50 -6.29
C LEU A 90 -17.98 -1.49 -6.85
N ARG A 91 -18.97 -1.05 -6.05
CA ARG A 91 -20.04 -0.13 -6.47
C ARG A 91 -19.75 1.34 -6.20
N GLU A 92 -18.68 1.68 -5.47
CA GLU A 92 -18.39 3.06 -5.04
C GLU A 92 -17.51 3.85 -6.04
N GLN A 93 -17.42 3.40 -7.30
CA GLN A 93 -16.78 4.14 -8.39
C GLN A 93 -17.80 5.01 -9.12
N TYR A 94 -17.65 6.33 -8.99
CA TYR A 94 -18.51 7.33 -9.64
C TYR A 94 -17.64 8.30 -10.47
N GLY A 95 -17.68 8.13 -11.79
CA GLY A 95 -16.90 8.94 -12.72
C GLY A 95 -15.41 8.90 -12.40
N ASN A 96 -14.87 10.02 -11.90
CA ASN A 96 -13.44 10.18 -11.57
C ASN A 96 -13.12 9.97 -10.08
N LYS A 97 -14.04 9.41 -9.28
CA LYS A 97 -13.80 9.10 -7.87
C LYS A 97 -14.13 7.64 -7.60
N ALA A 98 -13.36 7.02 -6.72
CA ALA A 98 -13.65 5.69 -6.22
C ALA A 98 -13.31 5.61 -4.74
N LYS A 99 -13.95 4.69 -4.02
CA LYS A 99 -13.56 4.33 -2.66
C LYS A 99 -13.23 2.84 -2.63
N VAL A 100 -12.04 2.54 -2.14
CA VAL A 100 -11.47 1.18 -2.11
C VAL A 100 -11.27 0.79 -0.66
N ASN A 101 -11.71 -0.41 -0.29
CA ASN A 101 -11.42 -0.98 1.01
C ASN A 101 -10.31 -2.01 0.87
N LEU A 102 -9.32 -1.93 1.74
CA LEU A 102 -8.16 -2.82 1.77
C LEU A 102 -8.08 -3.50 3.13
N ILE A 103 -7.73 -4.78 3.12
CA ILE A 103 -7.42 -5.61 4.28
C ILE A 103 -5.90 -5.79 4.31
N PHE A 104 -5.32 -5.62 5.50
CA PHE A 104 -3.90 -5.71 5.78
C PHE A 104 -3.71 -6.83 6.80
N THR A 105 -3.05 -7.91 6.40
CA THR A 105 -2.70 -9.02 7.30
C THR A 105 -1.19 -9.14 7.35
N GLY A 106 -0.61 -8.96 8.52
CA GLY A 106 0.84 -8.94 8.67
C GLY A 106 1.30 -9.36 10.05
N GLN A 107 2.60 -9.21 10.30
CA GLN A 107 3.21 -9.41 11.61
C GLN A 107 3.76 -8.11 12.15
N LEU A 108 3.67 -7.93 13.46
CA LEU A 108 4.34 -6.87 14.21
C LEU A 108 4.94 -7.48 15.48
N HIS A 109 6.27 -7.46 15.58
CA HIS A 109 6.98 -8.02 16.74
C HIS A 109 6.70 -9.51 17.01
N GLY A 110 6.36 -10.27 15.96
CA GLY A 110 6.05 -11.70 16.04
C GLY A 110 4.57 -12.03 16.24
N ASP A 111 3.72 -11.03 16.51
CA ASP A 111 2.27 -11.22 16.61
C ASP A 111 1.59 -10.92 15.28
N GLN A 112 0.57 -11.70 14.93
CA GLN A 112 -0.28 -11.40 13.78
C GLN A 112 -1.15 -10.17 14.08
N VAL A 113 -1.16 -9.23 13.15
CA VAL A 113 -1.98 -8.02 13.21
C VAL A 113 -2.78 -7.92 11.91
N ASP A 114 -4.08 -7.75 12.07
CA ASP A 114 -5.01 -7.50 10.98
C ASP A 114 -5.60 -6.09 11.11
N ASP A 115 -5.57 -5.32 10.02
CA ASP A 115 -6.13 -3.96 9.97
C ASP A 115 -6.85 -3.73 8.62
N MET A 116 -7.75 -2.75 8.58
CA MET A 116 -8.51 -2.38 7.39
C MET A 116 -8.43 -0.87 7.14
N ARG A 117 -8.34 -0.45 5.87
CA ARG A 117 -8.40 0.97 5.51
C ARG A 117 -9.35 1.21 4.37
N SER A 118 -10.07 2.33 4.47
CA SER A 118 -10.90 2.84 3.39
C SER A 118 -10.23 4.03 2.69
N VAL A 119 -9.98 3.89 1.40
CA VAL A 119 -9.11 4.75 0.63
C VAL A 119 -9.93 5.47 -0.43
N GLN A 120 -9.89 6.80 -0.43
CA GLN A 120 -10.50 7.62 -1.46
C GLN A 120 -9.51 7.82 -2.60
N MET A 121 -9.94 7.45 -3.80
CA MET A 121 -9.19 7.49 -5.04
C MET A 121 -9.77 8.54 -5.97
N VAL A 122 -8.91 9.22 -6.73
CA VAL A 122 -9.31 10.16 -7.77
C VAL A 122 -8.61 9.83 -9.08
N LYS A 123 -9.37 9.76 -10.18
CA LYS A 123 -8.86 9.58 -11.53
C LYS A 123 -8.46 10.92 -12.13
N ARG A 124 -7.24 11.05 -12.64
CA ARG A 124 -6.76 12.25 -13.34
C ARG A 124 -5.98 11.82 -14.57
N LYS A 125 -6.38 12.32 -15.75
CA LYS A 125 -5.71 12.02 -17.04
C LYS A 125 -5.54 10.52 -17.34
N GLY A 126 -6.48 9.68 -16.89
CA GLY A 126 -6.42 8.24 -17.11
C GLY A 126 -5.93 7.42 -15.92
N ASP A 127 -5.14 8.03 -15.03
CA ASP A 127 -4.51 7.33 -13.90
C ASP A 127 -5.25 7.55 -12.57
N TRP A 128 -5.20 6.55 -11.70
CA TRP A 128 -5.77 6.61 -10.35
C TRP A 128 -4.73 7.03 -9.31
N TYR A 129 -5.13 7.93 -8.42
CA TYR A 129 -4.29 8.44 -7.33
C TYR A 129 -5.01 8.34 -5.99
N VAL A 130 -4.25 7.98 -4.95
CA VAL A 130 -4.70 8.04 -3.56
C VAL A 130 -4.83 9.50 -3.13
N ASP A 131 -6.04 9.91 -2.73
CA ASP A 131 -6.32 11.26 -2.25
C ASP A 131 -6.43 11.33 -0.73
N LYS A 132 -7.08 10.33 -0.13
CA LYS A 132 -7.26 10.27 1.33
C LYS A 132 -7.29 8.83 1.83
N ILE A 133 -6.63 8.61 2.96
CA ILE A 133 -6.67 7.36 3.71
C ILE A 133 -7.58 7.59 4.91
N ASN A 134 -8.60 6.76 5.09
CA ASN A 134 -9.48 6.80 6.25
C ASN A 134 -9.26 5.53 7.10
N PRO A 135 -9.53 5.61 8.41
CA PRO A 135 -9.52 4.45 9.30
C PRO A 135 -10.48 3.36 8.84
N ASP A 136 -10.44 2.22 9.55
CA ASP A 136 -11.33 1.08 9.31
C ASP A 136 -12.80 1.54 9.15
N PRO A 137 -13.44 1.27 7.99
CA PRO A 137 -14.83 1.64 7.74
C PRO A 137 -15.84 0.89 8.64
N TYR A 138 -15.41 -0.16 9.36
CA TYR A 138 -16.25 -0.99 10.21
C TYR A 138 -15.95 -0.86 11.70
N ALA A 139 -14.88 -0.17 12.10
CA ALA A 139 -14.59 0.14 13.49
C ALA A 139 -15.74 0.99 14.06
N ARG A 140 -16.48 0.41 15.00
CA ARG A 140 -17.67 0.98 15.63
C ARG A 140 -17.39 1.33 17.08
#